data_AF-A0A2G7H3J2-F1
#
_entry.id   AF-A0A2G7H3J2-F1
#
_cell.length_a   1.000
_cell.length_b   1.000
_cell.length_c   1.000
_cell.angle_alpha   90.00
_cell.angle_beta   90.00
_cell.angle_gamma   90.00
#
_symmetry.space_group_name_H-M   'P 1'
#
loop_
_entity.id
_entity.type
_entity.pdbx_description
1 polymer ?
#
loop_
_entity_poly.entity_id
_entity_poly.type
_entity_poly.pdbx_seq_one_letter_code
_entity_poly.pdbx_strand_id
1 'polypeptide(L)'
;MHQLRRHHEFEYRSRSGEDLLGRVDIWTDVAAARAVLVLRDLPVGEAGRALNALNNSVLPYLLRPDTKLLVLALRPAEEGVKARALVLPQSA
;
A
#
# COMPACT_ATOMS: atom_id res chain seq x y z
N MET A 1 -12.85 10.53 5.34
CA MET A 1 -11.64 9.69 5.34
C MET A 1 -10.60 10.40 6.18
N HIS A 2 -9.90 9.68 7.05
CA HIS A 2 -8.84 10.18 7.93
C HIS A 2 -7.52 9.50 7.57
N GLN A 3 -6.43 10.27 7.53
CA GLN A 3 -5.11 9.70 7.24
C GLN A 3 -4.50 9.17 8.54
N LEU A 4 -4.31 7.85 8.64
CA LEU A 4 -3.67 7.20 9.79
C LEU A 4 -2.16 7.30 9.74
N ARG A 5 -1.59 7.06 8.54
CA ARG A 5 -0.15 7.14 8.30
C ARG A 5 0.09 7.83 6.96
N ARG A 6 1.12 8.66 6.95
CA ARG A 6 1.57 9.39 5.77
C ARG A 6 3.02 9.01 5.49
N HIS A 7 3.33 8.66 4.25
CA HIS A 7 4.66 8.27 3.79
C HIS A 7 5.34 7.26 4.73
N HIS A 8 4.60 6.28 5.24
CA HIS A 8 5.19 5.27 6.11
C HIS A 8 6.11 4.39 5.28
N GLU A 9 7.38 4.37 5.65
CA GLU A 9 8.41 3.53 5.04
C GLU A 9 8.32 2.12 5.60
N PHE A 10 8.46 1.14 4.71
CA PHE A 10 8.47 -0.27 5.06
C PHE A 10 9.43 -1.02 4.13
N GLU A 11 9.97 -2.13 4.63
CA GLU A 11 10.80 -3.03 3.85
C GLU A 11 9.96 -4.14 3.24
N TYR A 12 10.31 -4.56 2.02
CA TYR A 12 9.74 -5.74 1.38
C TYR A 12 10.81 -6.46 0.55
N ARG A 13 10.66 -7.79 0.44
CA ARG A 13 11.50 -8.62 -0.43
C ARG A 13 10.97 -8.56 -1.86
N SER A 14 11.79 -8.08 -2.79
CA SER A 14 11.47 -8.02 -4.22
C SER A 14 11.33 -9.41 -4.84
N ARG A 15 10.85 -9.49 -6.08
CA ARG A 15 10.88 -10.72 -6.88
C ARG A 15 12.29 -11.25 -7.13
N SER A 16 13.30 -10.39 -7.28
CA SER A 16 14.72 -10.77 -7.43
C SER A 16 15.33 -11.27 -6.13
N GLY A 17 14.64 -11.12 -4.99
CA GLY A 17 15.16 -11.47 -3.68
C GLY A 17 16.08 -10.40 -3.12
N GLU A 18 15.83 -9.13 -3.41
CA GLU A 18 16.50 -7.98 -2.79
C GLU A 18 15.56 -7.37 -1.74
N ASP A 19 16.12 -6.86 -0.65
CA ASP A 19 15.33 -6.08 0.32
C ASP A 19 15.25 -4.64 -0.17
N LEU A 20 14.04 -4.17 -0.42
CA LEU A 20 13.75 -2.84 -0.94
C LEU A 20 12.88 -2.06 0.03
N LEU A 21 12.99 -0.73 -0.04
CA LEU A 21 12.11 0.19 0.68
C LEU A 21 10.94 0.60 -0.20
N GLY A 22 9.74 0.57 0.38
CA GLY A 22 8.52 1.12 -0.19
C GLY A 22 7.91 2.18 0.71
N ARG A 23 6.97 2.97 0.17
CA ARG A 23 6.19 3.93 0.96
C ARG A 23 4.70 3.67 0.84
N VAL A 24 3.98 3.85 1.94
CA VAL A 24 2.53 3.73 1.98
C VAL A 24 1.87 4.91 2.68
N ASP A 25 0.79 5.44 2.09
CA ASP A 25 -0.19 6.24 2.82
C ASP A 25 -1.38 5.35 3.19
N ILE A 26 -1.84 5.49 4.43
CA ILE A 26 -2.94 4.70 4.98
C ILE A 26 -4.07 5.67 5.33
N TRP A 27 -5.20 5.50 4.66
CA TRP A 27 -6.42 6.25 4.91
C TRP A 27 -7.49 5.29 5.43
N THR A 28 -8.30 5.75 6.37
CA THR A 28 -9.41 4.97 6.94
C THR A 28 -10.68 5.79 6.98
N ASP A 29 -11.84 5.14 7.04
CA ASP A 29 -13.08 5.82 7.42
C ASP A 29 -13.18 6.00 8.95
N VAL A 30 -14.18 6.76 9.41
CA VAL A 30 -14.35 7.07 10.85
C VAL A 30 -14.56 5.80 11.68
N ALA A 31 -15.19 4.78 11.10
CA ALA A 31 -15.53 3.53 11.78
C ALA A 31 -14.41 2.47 11.72
N ALA A 32 -13.32 2.74 11.00
CA ALA A 32 -12.30 1.76 10.60
C ALA A 32 -12.86 0.53 9.85
N ALA A 33 -14.02 0.68 9.20
CA ALA A 33 -14.65 -0.37 8.42
C ALA A 33 -14.03 -0.50 7.02
N ARG A 34 -13.43 0.58 6.52
CA ARG A 34 -12.74 0.61 5.22
C ARG A 34 -11.41 1.34 5.33
N ALA A 35 -10.40 0.82 4.64
CA ALA A 35 -9.12 1.51 4.51
C ALA A 35 -8.61 1.50 3.06
N VAL A 36 -7.95 2.59 2.68
CA VAL A 36 -7.26 2.76 1.39
C VAL A 36 -5.77 2.82 1.66
N LEU A 37 -5.03 1.91 1.02
CA LEU A 37 -3.58 1.88 1.02
C LEU A 37 -3.08 2.44 -0.31
N VAL A 38 -2.24 3.47 -0.26
CA VAL A 38 -1.60 4.05 -1.45
C VAL A 38 -0.13 3.70 -1.42
N LEU A 39 0.27 2.70 -2.20
CA LEU A 39 1.66 2.28 -2.38
C LEU A 39 2.36 3.24 -3.35
N ARG A 40 3.56 3.67 -2.95
CA ARG A 40 4.41 4.61 -3.67
C ARG A 40 5.84 4.11 -3.71
N ASP A 41 6.61 4.71 -4.61
CA ASP A 41 8.06 4.50 -4.73
C ASP A 41 8.43 3.02 -4.95
N LEU A 42 7.55 2.25 -5.61
CA LEU A 42 7.80 0.85 -5.97
C LEU A 42 7.23 0.51 -7.35
N PRO A 43 7.83 -0.45 -8.08
CA PRO A 43 7.28 -0.93 -9.34
C PRO A 43 5.91 -1.59 -9.13
N VAL A 44 4.93 -1.30 -10.00
CA VAL A 44 3.56 -1.85 -9.87
C VAL A 44 3.54 -3.38 -9.84
N GLY A 45 4.47 -4.05 -10.53
CA GLY A 45 4.62 -5.51 -10.50
C GLY A 45 5.01 -6.09 -9.13
N GLU A 46 5.57 -5.27 -8.23
CA GLU A 46 5.96 -5.64 -6.87
C GLU A 46 4.86 -5.34 -5.83
N ALA A 47 3.78 -4.67 -6.24
CA ALA A 47 2.75 -4.18 -5.31
C ALA A 47 2.07 -5.30 -4.49
N GLY A 48 1.93 -6.51 -5.05
CA GLY A 48 1.43 -7.67 -4.30
C GLY A 48 2.37 -8.14 -3.19
N ARG A 49 3.70 -8.08 -3.42
CA ARG A 49 4.71 -8.42 -2.40
C ARG A 49 4.78 -7.35 -1.33
N ALA A 50 4.72 -6.08 -1.72
CA ALA A 50 4.62 -4.96 -0.81
C ALA A 50 3.39 -5.08 0.10
N LEU A 51 2.21 -5.40 -0.46
CA LEU A 51 1.01 -5.64 0.33
C LEU A 51 1.18 -6.82 1.30
N ASN A 52 1.82 -7.91 0.87
CA ASN A 52 2.08 -9.05 1.74
C ASN A 52 3.00 -8.67 2.91
N ALA A 53 4.07 -7.90 2.66
CA ALA A 53 4.95 -7.41 3.71
C ALA A 53 4.18 -6.54 4.73
N LEU A 54 3.33 -5.63 4.25
CA LEU A 54 2.48 -4.78 5.11
C LEU A 54 1.47 -5.59 5.94
N ASN A 55 0.86 -6.63 5.35
CA ASN A 55 -0.07 -7.52 6.03
C ASN A 55 0.59 -8.32 7.17
N ASN A 56 1.88 -8.62 7.04
CA ASN A 56 2.66 -9.36 8.05
C ASN A 56 3.48 -8.45 8.98
N SER A 57 3.34 -7.13 8.85
CA SER A 57 4.05 -6.16 9.69
C SER A 57 3.09 -5.15 10.26
N VAL A 58 2.88 -4.00 9.61
CA VAL A 58 2.24 -2.84 10.22
C VAL A 58 0.70 -2.92 10.25
N LEU A 59 0.06 -3.55 9.25
CA LEU A 59 -1.39 -3.47 9.09
C LEU A 59 -2.19 -4.11 10.23
N PRO A 60 -1.80 -5.28 10.79
CA PRO A 60 -2.50 -5.88 11.92
C PRO A 60 -2.54 -5.00 13.18
N TYR A 61 -1.61 -4.06 13.31
CA TYR A 61 -1.55 -3.14 14.45
C TYR A 61 -2.30 -1.82 14.20
N LEU A 62 -2.69 -1.54 12.95
CA LEU A 62 -3.35 -0.29 12.56
C LEU A 62 -4.81 -0.50 12.17
N LEU A 63 -5.17 -1.67 11.66
CA LEU A 63 -6.47 -1.97 11.09
C LEU A 63 -7.11 -3.16 11.80
N ARG A 64 -8.45 -3.19 11.80
CA ARG A 64 -9.18 -4.32 12.33
C ARG A 64 -9.14 -5.48 11.33
N PRO A 65 -9.22 -6.73 11.78
CA PRO A 65 -9.22 -7.90 10.88
C PRO A 65 -10.34 -7.86 9.82
N ASP A 66 -11.46 -7.21 10.12
CA ASP A 66 -12.63 -7.08 9.24
C ASP A 66 -12.63 -5.79 8.38
N THR A 67 -11.59 -4.96 8.48
CA THR A 67 -11.47 -3.75 7.65
C THR A 67 -11.38 -4.12 6.18
N LYS A 68 -12.31 -3.63 5.36
CA LYS A 68 -12.27 -3.79 3.90
C LYS A 68 -11.18 -2.91 3.31
N LEU A 69 -10.24 -3.51 2.61
CA LEU A 69 -9.11 -2.80 2.04
C LEU A 69 -9.43 -2.28 0.63
N LEU A 70 -8.69 -1.28 0.17
CA LEU A 70 -8.56 -0.92 -1.23
C LEU A 70 -7.10 -0.54 -1.43
N VAL A 71 -6.41 -1.18 -2.37
CA VAL A 71 -4.97 -0.95 -2.55
C VAL A 71 -4.72 -0.32 -3.90
N LEU A 72 -4.07 0.84 -3.87
CA LEU A 72 -3.68 1.64 -5.02
C LEU A 72 -2.17 1.63 -5.14
N ALA A 73 -1.63 1.09 -6.23
CA ALA A 73 -0.23 1.21 -6.56
C ALA A 73 -0.02 2.37 -7.53
N LEU A 74 0.65 3.42 -7.08
CA LEU A 74 0.99 4.54 -7.96
C LEU A 74 2.15 4.13 -8.86
N ARG A 75 2.01 4.41 -10.16
CA ARG A 75 3.17 4.39 -11.06
C ARG A 75 4.16 5.47 -10.60
N PRO A 76 5.48 5.21 -10.69
CA PRO A 76 6.48 6.25 -10.49
C PRO A 76 6.12 7.49 -11.30
N ALA A 77 6.23 8.66 -10.68
CA ALA A 77 5.97 9.90 -11.38
C ALA A 77 7.09 10.15 -12.40
N GLU A 78 6.75 10.15 -13.68
CA GLU A 78 7.62 10.67 -14.74
C GLU A 78 7.34 12.17 -14.89
N GLU A 79 8.39 12.95 -15.16
CA GLU A 79 8.27 14.41 -15.28
C GLU A 79 7.26 14.77 -16.40
N GLY A 80 6.26 15.59 -16.07
CA GLY A 80 5.18 15.96 -17.00
C GLY A 80 4.03 14.94 -17.14
N VAL A 81 4.08 13.79 -16.46
CA VAL A 81 3.04 12.74 -16.55
C VAL A 81 2.19 12.72 -15.27
N LYS A 82 0.86 12.85 -15.42
CA LYS A 82 -0.07 12.67 -14.28
C LYS A 82 0.08 11.29 -13.67
N ALA A 83 0.26 11.22 -12.35
CA ALA A 83 0.34 9.97 -11.61
C ALA A 83 -0.90 9.09 -11.89
N ARG A 84 -0.68 7.86 -12.35
CA ARG A 84 -1.72 6.86 -12.59
C ARG A 84 -1.64 5.78 -11.50
N ALA A 85 -2.79 5.40 -10.97
CA ALA A 85 -2.90 4.33 -9.99
C ALA A 85 -3.44 3.06 -10.64
N LEU A 86 -2.88 1.90 -10.25
CA LEU A 86 -3.50 0.60 -10.48
C LEU A 86 -4.23 0.19 -9.20
N VAL A 87 -5.50 -0.21 -9.32
CA VAL A 87 -6.23 -0.86 -8.21
C VAL A 87 -5.82 -2.33 -8.20
N LEU A 88 -5.28 -2.82 -7.08
CA LEU A 88 -4.98 -4.24 -6.94
C LEU A 88 -6.28 -5.02 -6.71
N PRO A 89 -6.47 -6.18 -7.38
CA PRO A 89 -7.59 -7.05 -7.07
C PRO A 89 -7.49 -7.50 -5.62
N GLN A 90 -8.59 -7.33 -4.88
CA GLN A 90 -8.75 -7.93 -3.57
C GLN A 90 -9.04 -9.41 -3.83
N SER A 91 -8.04 -10.28 -3.66
CA SER A 91 -8.32 -11.72 -3.67
C SER A 91 -9.31 -12.02 -2.54
N ALA A 92 -10.46 -12.57 -2.90
CA ALA A 92 -11.54 -12.98 -2.00
C ALA A 92 -11.13 -14.16 -1.12
#